data_AF-A9FCI1-F1
#
_entry.id   AF-A9FCI1-F1
#
_cell.length_a   1.000
_cell.length_b   1.000
_cell.length_c   1.000
_cell.angle_alpha   90.00
_cell.angle_beta   90.00
_cell.angle_gamma   90.00
#
_symmetry.space_group_name_H-M   'P 1'
#
loop_
_entity.id
_entity.type
_entity.pdbx_description
1 polymer ?
#
loop_
_entity_poly.entity_id
_entity_poly.type
_entity_poly.pdbx_seq_one_letter_code
_entity_poly.pdbx_strand_id
1 'polypeptide(L)'
;MPSQTLSTKLAPPAGEQPKAQAMEPWLFPVFFLSGSAALVYQVVWQRALYAIYGIDILSVTIVVTAFMLGLGLGSLAGGALSRRYPQAAVTLFALSELGIGLYGALSLHLFALVAEVTHGIGHVATGGAAFLLVALPVMLMGATLPLLVAHATSRSRNVGRSLGNLYFTNTLGAAFGAFLAARYLLGGLGLRATAEVAAALNVFLGVLVMVLRRGRRGEP
;
A
#
# COMPACT_ATOMS: atom_id res chain seq x y z
N MET A 1 6.82 13.23 -73.60
CA MET A 1 6.69 13.45 -72.15
C MET A 1 5.23 13.66 -71.81
N PRO A 2 4.67 12.87 -70.88
CA PRO A 2 3.69 13.37 -69.93
C PRO A 2 4.19 13.16 -68.50
N SER A 3 4.30 14.26 -67.77
CA SER A 3 4.72 14.38 -66.38
C SER A 3 3.72 13.71 -65.44
N GLN A 4 4.17 12.69 -64.72
CA GLN A 4 3.45 12.12 -63.58
C GLN A 4 3.37 13.16 -62.46
N THR A 5 2.19 13.73 -62.24
CA THR A 5 1.88 14.47 -61.03
C THR A 5 1.78 13.49 -59.87
N LEU A 6 2.89 13.30 -59.16
CA LEU A 6 2.92 12.67 -57.84
C LEU A 6 1.97 13.46 -56.92
N SER A 7 0.77 12.92 -56.73
CA SER A 7 -0.15 13.33 -55.67
C SER A 7 0.52 12.96 -54.35
N THR A 8 1.29 13.89 -53.80
CA THR A 8 1.83 13.81 -52.44
C THR A 8 0.63 13.80 -51.51
N LYS A 9 0.20 12.60 -51.09
CA LYS A 9 -0.70 12.44 -49.95
C LYS A 9 -0.05 13.17 -48.78
N LEU A 10 -0.56 14.35 -48.46
CA LEU A 10 -0.23 15.07 -47.25
C LEU A 10 -0.41 14.09 -46.09
N ALA A 11 0.67 13.83 -45.35
CA ALA A 11 0.57 13.14 -44.08
C ALA A 11 -0.46 13.88 -43.22
N PRO A 12 -1.35 13.18 -42.49
CA PRO A 12 -2.25 13.85 -41.57
C PRO A 12 -1.44 14.74 -40.62
N PRO A 13 -1.92 15.96 -40.29
CA PRO A 13 -1.21 16.86 -39.40
C PRO A 13 -0.87 16.11 -38.12
N ALA A 14 0.37 16.25 -37.64
CA ALA A 14 0.85 15.65 -36.41
C ALA A 14 -0.18 15.92 -35.31
N GLY A 15 -0.96 14.89 -34.96
CA GLY A 15 -2.01 15.02 -33.97
C GLY A 15 -1.41 15.59 -32.70
N GLU A 16 -1.98 16.69 -32.22
CA GLU A 16 -1.59 17.30 -30.94
C GLU A 16 -1.48 16.19 -29.90
N GLN A 17 -0.24 15.88 -29.49
CA GLN A 17 -0.05 14.89 -28.45
C GLN A 17 -0.79 15.42 -27.21
N PRO A 18 -1.72 14.64 -26.61
CA PRO A 18 -2.47 15.10 -25.47
C PRO A 18 -1.52 15.64 -24.40
N LYS A 19 -1.71 16.91 -24.01
CA LYS A 19 -0.88 17.57 -22.99
C LYS A 19 -0.86 16.70 -21.73
N ALA A 20 0.34 16.45 -21.20
CA ALA A 20 0.50 15.73 -19.95
C ALA A 20 -0.34 16.39 -18.85
N GLN A 21 -1.23 15.63 -18.24
CA GLN A 21 -2.08 16.15 -17.18
C GLN A 21 -1.34 16.13 -15.85
N ALA A 22 -1.58 17.13 -15.01
CA ALA A 22 -1.07 17.14 -13.64
C ALA A 22 -1.59 15.93 -12.86
N MET A 23 -0.81 15.46 -11.88
CA MET A 23 -1.26 14.41 -10.98
C MET A 23 -2.46 14.89 -10.16
N GLU A 24 -3.39 13.99 -9.90
CA GLU A 24 -4.56 14.33 -9.13
C GLU A 24 -4.19 14.56 -7.65
N PRO A 25 -4.60 15.71 -7.06
CA PRO A 25 -4.15 16.10 -5.73
C PRO A 25 -4.64 15.16 -4.62
N TRP A 26 -5.70 14.39 -4.84
CA TRP A 26 -6.23 13.44 -3.85
C TRP A 26 -5.29 12.26 -3.59
N LEU A 27 -4.36 11.94 -4.50
CA LEU A 27 -3.42 10.84 -4.34
C LEU A 27 -2.47 11.06 -3.16
N PHE A 28 -2.07 12.31 -2.91
CA PHE A 28 -1.11 12.67 -1.88
C PHE A 28 -1.63 12.39 -0.46
N PRO A 29 -2.77 12.95 0.00
CA PRO A 29 -3.27 12.68 1.35
C PRO A 29 -3.64 11.20 1.54
N VAL A 30 -4.19 10.54 0.52
CA VAL A 30 -4.50 9.10 0.58
C VAL A 30 -3.24 8.28 0.83
N PHE A 31 -2.17 8.54 0.08
CA PHE A 31 -0.98 7.72 0.15
C PHE A 31 -0.08 8.08 1.35
N PHE A 32 -0.17 9.31 1.86
CA PHE A 32 0.37 9.72 3.15
C PHE A 32 -0.29 8.94 4.30
N LEU A 33 -1.62 8.90 4.34
CA LEU A 33 -2.36 8.22 5.40
C LEU A 33 -2.18 6.69 5.32
N SER A 34 -2.15 6.12 4.12
CA SER A 34 -1.82 4.70 3.90
C SER A 34 -0.42 4.36 4.45
N GLY A 35 0.59 5.18 4.15
CA GLY A 35 1.94 5.03 4.70
C GLY A 35 1.97 5.16 6.23
N SER A 36 1.21 6.11 6.77
CA SER A 36 1.08 6.30 8.22
C SER A 36 0.53 5.04 8.89
N ALA A 37 -0.56 4.47 8.38
CA ALA A 37 -1.15 3.24 8.89
C ALA A 37 -0.17 2.06 8.81
N ALA A 38 0.54 1.89 7.69
CA ALA A 38 1.51 0.81 7.51
C ALA A 38 2.56 0.76 8.63
N LEU A 39 3.10 1.92 9.01
CA LEU A 39 4.12 1.99 10.05
C LEU A 39 3.53 1.97 11.47
N VAL A 40 2.29 2.42 11.66
CA VAL A 40 1.56 2.15 12.91
C VAL A 40 1.43 0.64 13.13
N TYR A 41 1.01 -0.12 12.10
CA TYR A 41 0.95 -1.58 12.20
C TYR A 41 2.31 -2.21 12.46
N GLN A 42 3.38 -1.74 11.81
CA GLN A 42 4.71 -2.29 12.04
C GLN A 42 5.10 -2.20 13.52
N VAL A 43 4.88 -1.04 14.15
CA VAL A 43 5.16 -0.85 15.58
C VAL A 43 4.23 -1.69 16.45
N VAL A 44 2.93 -1.73 16.14
CA VAL A 44 1.94 -2.54 16.88
C VAL A 44 2.29 -4.03 16.83
N TRP A 45 2.54 -4.58 15.64
CA TRP A 45 2.86 -5.99 15.47
C TRP A 45 4.23 -6.34 16.06
N GLN A 46 5.21 -5.44 16.02
CA GLN A 46 6.47 -5.63 16.75
C GLN A 46 6.22 -5.76 18.25
N ARG A 47 5.39 -4.90 18.85
CA ARG A 47 5.04 -4.99 20.27
C ARG A 47 4.20 -6.22 20.62
N ALA A 48 3.31 -6.63 19.72
CA ALA A 48 2.54 -7.86 19.90
C ALA A 48 3.45 -9.09 19.92
N LEU A 49 4.42 -9.17 19.00
CA LEU A 49 5.43 -10.24 19.02
C LEU A 49 6.32 -10.17 20.24
N TYR A 50 6.73 -8.96 20.66
CA TYR A 50 7.50 -8.81 21.89
C TYR A 50 6.77 -9.35 23.12
N ALA A 51 5.45 -9.21 23.21
CA ALA A 51 4.65 -9.80 24.27
C ALA A 51 4.63 -11.35 24.26
N ILE A 52 4.86 -11.96 23.09
CA ILE A 52 4.93 -13.43 22.93
C ILE A 52 6.32 -13.95 23.26
N TYR A 53 7.37 -13.29 22.77
CA TYR A 53 8.75 -13.77 22.89
C TYR A 53 9.50 -13.23 24.11
N GLY A 54 9.13 -12.06 24.62
CA GLY A 54 9.90 -11.32 25.63
C GLY A 54 11.27 -10.81 25.15
N ILE A 55 11.65 -11.11 23.90
CA ILE A 55 12.97 -10.85 23.32
C ILE A 55 12.81 -9.82 22.20
N ASP A 56 13.45 -8.67 22.40
CA ASP A 56 13.34 -7.53 21.48
C ASP A 56 13.92 -7.86 20.10
N ILE A 57 15.15 -8.41 20.06
CA ILE A 57 15.83 -8.71 18.80
C ILE A 57 15.04 -9.68 17.91
N LEU A 58 14.46 -10.74 18.49
CA LEU A 58 13.67 -11.71 17.72
C LEU A 58 12.41 -11.07 17.13
N SER A 59 11.73 -10.24 17.92
CA SER A 59 10.50 -9.57 17.51
C SER A 59 10.78 -8.58 16.38
N VAL A 60 11.82 -7.75 16.52
CA VAL A 60 12.25 -6.79 15.50
C VAL A 60 12.68 -7.52 14.23
N THR A 61 13.50 -8.56 14.34
CA THR A 61 13.97 -9.32 13.17
C THR A 61 12.81 -9.93 12.40
N ILE A 62 11.86 -10.61 13.06
CA ILE A 62 10.72 -11.23 12.38
C ILE A 62 9.87 -10.18 11.67
N VAL A 63 9.51 -9.09 12.36
CA VAL A 63 8.67 -8.04 11.76
C VAL A 63 9.37 -7.37 10.60
N VAL A 64 10.62 -6.93 10.76
CA VAL A 64 11.33 -6.21 9.70
C VAL A 64 11.58 -7.11 8.49
N THR A 65 11.97 -8.37 8.69
CA THR A 65 12.15 -9.31 7.57
C THR A 65 10.82 -9.60 6.85
N ALA A 66 9.72 -9.80 7.59
CA ALA A 66 8.40 -9.96 7.01
C ALA A 66 7.94 -8.71 6.25
N PHE A 67 8.22 -7.51 6.78
CA PHE A 67 7.93 -6.24 6.12
C PHE A 67 8.72 -6.11 4.83
N MET A 68 10.04 -6.32 4.86
CA MET A 68 10.88 -6.17 3.67
C MET A 68 10.52 -7.19 2.58
N LEU A 69 10.32 -8.47 2.95
CA LEU A 69 9.94 -9.49 1.98
C LEU A 69 8.52 -9.26 1.45
N GLY A 70 7.57 -8.98 2.34
CA GLY A 70 6.18 -8.72 1.98
C GLY A 70 6.04 -7.51 1.07
N LEU A 71 6.72 -6.40 1.36
CA LEU A 71 6.72 -5.21 0.50
C LEU A 71 7.30 -5.52 -0.88
N GLY A 72 8.42 -6.27 -0.94
CA GLY A 72 9.04 -6.69 -2.19
C GLY A 72 8.12 -7.56 -3.05
N LEU A 73 7.61 -8.66 -2.48
CA LEU A 73 6.71 -9.58 -3.18
C LEU A 73 5.38 -8.89 -3.55
N GLY A 74 4.85 -8.08 -2.66
CA GLY A 74 3.67 -7.25 -2.89
C GLY A 74 3.86 -6.26 -4.03
N SER A 75 5.02 -5.61 -4.11
CA SER A 75 5.34 -4.68 -5.19
C SER A 75 5.46 -5.37 -6.56
N LEU A 76 6.08 -6.55 -6.59
CA LEU A 76 6.12 -7.38 -7.81
C LEU A 76 4.71 -7.79 -8.26
N ALA A 77 3.90 -8.30 -7.34
CA ALA A 77 2.52 -8.70 -7.60
C ALA A 77 1.65 -7.51 -8.04
N GLY A 78 1.72 -6.38 -7.33
CA GLY A 78 1.00 -5.15 -7.64
C GLY A 78 1.41 -4.56 -8.99
N GLY A 79 2.70 -4.62 -9.33
CA GLY A 79 3.21 -4.20 -10.63
C GLY A 79 2.76 -5.12 -11.77
N ALA A 80 2.71 -6.44 -11.54
CA ALA A 80 2.16 -7.37 -12.52
C ALA A 80 0.65 -7.16 -12.72
N LEU A 81 -0.07 -6.95 -11.62
CA LEU A 81 -1.52 -6.75 -11.63
C LEU A 81 -1.91 -5.40 -12.27
N SER A 82 -1.14 -4.35 -12.05
CA SER A 82 -1.36 -3.04 -12.67
C SER A 82 -1.13 -3.07 -14.17
N ARG A 83 -0.16 -3.85 -14.66
CA ARG A 83 0.04 -4.09 -16.10
C ARG A 83 -1.07 -4.92 -16.72
N ARG A 84 -1.55 -5.95 -16.00
CA ARG A 84 -2.62 -6.85 -16.48
C ARG A 84 -3.99 -6.17 -16.48
N TYR A 85 -4.27 -5.33 -15.49
CA TYR A 85 -5.56 -4.66 -15.31
C TYR A 85 -5.40 -3.16 -15.03
N PRO A 86 -4.90 -2.36 -15.99
CA PRO A 86 -4.60 -0.94 -15.77
C PRO A 86 -5.83 -0.12 -15.34
N GLN A 87 -7.01 -0.42 -15.90
CA GLN A 87 -8.28 0.24 -15.55
C GLN A 87 -8.81 -0.11 -14.16
N ALA A 88 -8.27 -1.17 -13.55
CA ALA A 88 -8.65 -1.63 -12.22
C ALA A 88 -7.68 -1.16 -11.14
N ALA A 89 -6.53 -0.54 -11.48
CA ALA A 89 -5.45 -0.22 -10.54
C ALA A 89 -5.93 0.52 -9.28
N VAL A 90 -6.77 1.55 -9.43
CA VAL A 90 -7.36 2.29 -8.29
C VAL A 90 -8.32 1.43 -7.46
N THR A 91 -9.05 0.51 -8.10
CA THR A 91 -9.93 -0.44 -7.40
C THR A 91 -9.13 -1.43 -6.59
N LEU A 92 -8.06 -1.96 -7.18
CA LEU A 92 -7.17 -2.90 -6.54
C LEU A 92 -6.46 -2.24 -5.36
N PHE A 93 -6.04 -0.98 -5.49
CA PHE A 93 -5.55 -0.20 -4.36
C PHE A 93 -6.61 -0.11 -3.25
N ALA A 94 -7.85 0.27 -3.58
CA ALA A 94 -8.91 0.37 -2.60
C ALA A 94 -9.24 -0.97 -1.91
N LEU A 95 -9.23 -2.07 -2.67
CA LEU A 95 -9.42 -3.42 -2.13
C LEU A 95 -8.25 -3.85 -1.23
N SER A 96 -7.01 -3.48 -1.58
CA SER A 96 -5.85 -3.69 -0.71
C SER A 96 -6.02 -2.93 0.60
N GLU A 97 -6.41 -1.66 0.57
CA GLU A 97 -6.66 -0.86 1.78
C GLU A 97 -7.77 -1.49 2.65
N LEU A 98 -8.88 -1.92 2.06
CA LEU A 98 -9.94 -2.64 2.80
C LEU A 98 -9.43 -3.96 3.41
N GLY A 99 -8.66 -4.74 2.65
CA GLY A 99 -8.08 -5.99 3.12
C GLY A 99 -7.09 -5.78 4.26
N ILE A 100 -6.25 -4.75 4.17
CA ILE A 100 -5.32 -4.33 5.24
C ILE A 100 -6.10 -3.90 6.48
N GLY A 101 -7.16 -3.11 6.31
CA GLY A 101 -7.99 -2.65 7.44
C GLY A 101 -8.71 -3.80 8.14
N LEU A 102 -9.33 -4.70 7.38
CA LEU A 102 -9.97 -5.90 7.93
C LEU A 102 -8.96 -6.79 8.67
N TYR A 103 -7.78 -7.01 8.05
CA TYR A 103 -6.71 -7.75 8.70
C TYR A 103 -6.24 -7.06 9.97
N GLY A 104 -6.03 -5.74 9.94
CA GLY A 104 -5.62 -4.93 11.08
C GLY A 104 -6.54 -5.10 12.28
N ALA A 105 -7.85 -5.07 12.06
CA ALA A 105 -8.87 -5.26 13.11
C ALA A 105 -8.82 -6.66 13.75
N LEU A 106 -8.48 -7.69 12.97
CA LEU A 106 -8.39 -9.07 13.45
C LEU A 106 -6.98 -9.46 13.93
N SER A 107 -5.96 -8.67 13.57
CA SER A 107 -4.56 -9.07 13.66
C SER A 107 -4.15 -9.49 15.07
N LEU A 108 -4.47 -8.70 16.10
CA LEU A 108 -4.09 -9.03 17.48
C LEU A 108 -4.75 -10.31 18.01
N HIS A 109 -5.97 -10.61 17.57
CA HIS A 109 -6.61 -11.88 17.89
C HIS A 109 -5.89 -13.05 17.23
N LEU A 110 -5.46 -12.89 15.97
CA LEU A 110 -4.65 -13.90 15.27
C LEU A 110 -3.28 -14.11 15.93
N PHE A 111 -2.62 -13.05 16.41
CA PHE A 111 -1.38 -13.17 17.17
C PHE A 111 -1.58 -13.95 18.48
N ALA A 112 -2.66 -13.67 19.22
CA ALA A 112 -2.99 -14.42 20.43
C ALA A 112 -3.26 -15.90 20.14
N LEU A 113 -4.03 -16.20 19.10
CA LEU A 113 -4.30 -17.58 18.69
C LEU A 113 -3.01 -18.33 18.29
N VAL A 114 -2.11 -17.68 17.54
CA VAL A 114 -0.81 -18.28 17.20
C VAL A 114 0.03 -18.51 18.45
N ALA A 115 0.04 -17.58 19.41
CA ALA A 115 0.75 -17.76 20.66
C ALA A 115 0.22 -18.98 21.45
N GLU A 116 -1.10 -19.14 21.53
CA GLU A 116 -1.73 -20.29 22.20
C GLU A 116 -1.45 -21.62 21.49
N VAL A 117 -1.67 -21.67 20.18
CA VAL A 117 -1.51 -22.92 19.39
C VAL A 117 -0.06 -23.37 19.32
N THR A 118 0.89 -22.42 19.27
CA THR A 118 2.32 -22.75 19.19
C THR A 118 3.00 -22.85 20.55
N HIS A 119 2.23 -22.70 21.64
CA HIS A 119 2.73 -22.85 22.99
C HIS A 119 3.34 -24.26 23.19
N GLY A 120 4.64 -24.31 23.50
CA GLY A 120 5.37 -25.57 23.70
C GLY A 120 5.90 -26.26 22.43
N ILE A 121 5.63 -25.73 21.22
CA ILE A 121 6.11 -26.30 19.94
C ILE A 121 7.52 -25.77 19.56
N GLY A 122 7.98 -24.71 20.23
CA GLY A 122 9.33 -24.15 20.09
C GLY A 122 9.42 -22.90 19.22
N HIS A 123 10.44 -22.08 19.48
CA HIS A 123 10.54 -20.70 18.95
C HIS A 123 10.60 -20.61 17.42
N VAL A 124 11.10 -21.64 16.73
CA VAL A 124 11.21 -21.66 15.26
C VAL A 124 9.83 -21.76 14.60
N ALA A 125 8.97 -22.66 15.09
CA ALA A 125 7.62 -22.85 14.55
C ALA A 125 6.75 -21.60 14.78
N THR A 126 6.77 -21.05 16.01
CA THR A 126 6.10 -19.78 16.32
C THR A 126 6.63 -18.65 15.45
N GLY A 127 7.95 -18.61 15.22
CA GLY A 127 8.59 -17.59 14.38
C GLY A 127 8.11 -17.63 12.94
N GLY A 128 8.02 -18.82 12.36
CA GLY A 128 7.46 -19.01 11.02
C GLY A 128 5.99 -18.58 10.92
N ALA A 129 5.16 -18.94 11.91
CA ALA A 129 3.76 -18.54 11.94
C ALA A 129 3.59 -17.01 12.08
N ALA A 130 4.33 -16.39 13.01
CA ALA A 130 4.39 -14.95 13.20
C ALA A 130 4.85 -14.21 11.94
N PHE A 131 5.89 -14.73 11.27
CA PHE A 131 6.37 -14.20 10.00
C PHE A 131 5.28 -14.19 8.94
N LEU A 132 4.56 -15.29 8.76
CA LEU A 132 3.48 -15.39 7.78
C LEU A 132 2.30 -14.47 8.10
N LEU A 133 1.93 -14.36 9.38
CA LEU A 133 0.92 -13.41 9.84
C LEU A 133 1.30 -11.96 9.50
N VAL A 134 2.57 -11.58 9.63
CA VAL A 134 2.99 -10.22 9.26
C VAL A 134 3.12 -10.07 7.75
N ALA A 135 3.68 -11.07 7.06
CA ALA A 135 3.97 -10.97 5.62
C ALA A 135 2.69 -10.82 4.78
N LEU A 136 1.60 -11.51 5.13
CA LEU A 136 0.36 -11.51 4.36
C LEU A 136 -0.25 -10.09 4.14
N PRO A 137 -0.55 -9.29 5.18
CA PRO A 137 -1.05 -7.93 4.99
C PRO A 137 0.01 -6.99 4.39
N VAL A 138 1.30 -7.22 4.67
CA VAL A 138 2.40 -6.42 4.11
C VAL A 138 2.50 -6.63 2.60
N MET A 139 2.20 -7.81 2.08
CA MET A 139 2.10 -8.01 0.63
C MET A 139 1.02 -7.13 -0.01
N LEU A 140 -0.12 -6.93 0.67
CA LEU A 140 -1.13 -5.97 0.22
C LEU A 140 -0.60 -4.53 0.28
N MET A 141 0.12 -4.16 1.36
CA MET A 141 0.76 -2.85 1.49
C MET A 141 1.79 -2.62 0.37
N GLY A 142 2.60 -3.62 0.03
CA GLY A 142 3.61 -3.53 -1.03
C GLY A 142 3.01 -3.33 -2.42
N ALA A 143 1.81 -3.85 -2.66
CA ALA A 143 1.13 -3.69 -3.93
C ALA A 143 0.61 -2.26 -4.16
N THR A 144 0.40 -1.46 -3.11
CA THR A 144 -0.25 -0.15 -3.19
C THR A 144 0.51 0.86 -4.07
N LEU A 145 1.83 0.95 -3.94
CA LEU A 145 2.65 1.90 -4.69
C LEU A 145 2.61 1.63 -6.21
N PRO A 146 2.94 0.42 -6.72
CA PRO A 146 2.82 0.15 -8.16
C PRO A 146 1.43 0.40 -8.74
N LEU A 147 0.37 0.13 -7.97
CA LEU A 147 -1.01 0.37 -8.39
C LEU A 147 -1.29 1.87 -8.58
N LEU A 148 -0.92 2.71 -7.60
CA LEU A 148 -1.10 4.16 -7.72
C LEU A 148 -0.16 4.79 -8.75
N VAL A 149 1.07 4.30 -8.88
CA VAL A 149 2.02 4.75 -9.90
C VAL A 149 1.48 4.45 -11.30
N ALA A 150 0.92 3.25 -11.53
CA ALA A 150 0.31 2.91 -12.83
C ALA A 150 -0.87 3.84 -13.17
N HIS A 151 -1.71 4.16 -12.18
CA HIS A 151 -2.79 5.14 -12.37
C HIS A 151 -2.25 6.55 -12.67
N ALA A 152 -1.31 7.05 -11.86
CA ALA A 152 -0.75 8.38 -12.01
C ALA A 152 0.00 8.58 -13.35
N THR A 153 0.73 7.55 -13.79
CA THR A 153 1.52 7.60 -15.03
C THR A 153 0.67 7.57 -16.29
N SER A 154 -0.49 6.91 -16.25
CA SER A 154 -1.46 6.97 -17.36
C SER A 154 -1.91 8.41 -17.70
N ARG A 155 -1.82 9.32 -16.74
CA ARG A 155 -2.21 10.74 -16.86
C ARG A 155 -1.02 11.68 -17.08
N SER A 156 0.03 11.51 -16.28
CA SER A 156 1.20 12.40 -16.29
C SER A 156 2.19 12.12 -17.40
N ARG A 157 2.15 10.91 -18.00
CA ARG A 157 3.16 10.37 -18.93
C ARG A 157 4.60 10.42 -18.42
N ASN A 158 4.81 10.64 -17.12
CA ASN A 158 6.14 10.70 -16.50
C ASN A 158 6.21 9.73 -15.31
N VAL A 159 6.85 8.59 -15.55
CA VAL A 159 7.03 7.52 -14.55
C VAL A 159 7.88 7.97 -13.38
N GLY A 160 9.03 8.58 -13.64
CA GLY A 160 9.95 9.03 -12.59
C GLY A 160 9.31 10.04 -11.63
N ARG A 161 8.62 11.05 -12.16
CA ARG A 161 7.93 12.06 -11.36
C ARG A 161 6.78 11.47 -10.55
N SER A 162 6.00 10.57 -11.13
CA SER A 162 4.86 9.93 -10.44
C SER A 162 5.33 9.01 -9.32
N LEU A 163 6.37 8.20 -9.59
CA LEU A 163 7.00 7.33 -8.60
C LEU A 163 7.63 8.14 -7.47
N GLY A 164 8.46 9.13 -7.79
CA GLY A 164 9.16 9.93 -6.80
C GLY A 164 8.19 10.69 -5.87
N ASN A 165 7.17 11.34 -6.44
CA ASN A 165 6.17 12.08 -5.66
C ASN A 165 5.38 11.16 -4.72
N LEU A 166 4.85 10.05 -5.23
CA LEU A 166 4.07 9.11 -4.41
C LEU A 166 4.95 8.48 -3.34
N TYR A 167 6.14 8.02 -3.70
CA TYR A 167 7.07 7.40 -2.77
C TYR A 167 7.51 8.37 -1.66
N PHE A 168 7.80 9.63 -2.01
CA PHE A 168 8.11 10.68 -1.04
C PHE A 168 6.95 10.89 -0.05
N THR A 169 5.73 11.07 -0.56
CA THR A 169 4.56 11.33 0.28
C THR A 169 4.22 10.15 1.18
N ASN A 170 4.33 8.91 0.69
CA ASN A 170 4.14 7.72 1.50
C ASN A 170 5.22 7.56 2.56
N THR A 171 6.48 7.81 2.22
CA THR A 171 7.60 7.74 3.19
C THR A 171 7.44 8.80 4.28
N LEU A 172 6.99 10.01 3.93
CA LEU A 172 6.69 11.06 4.91
C LEU A 172 5.56 10.64 5.84
N GLY A 173 4.49 10.06 5.29
CA GLY A 173 3.39 9.48 6.07
C GLY A 173 3.85 8.35 6.98
N ALA A 174 4.66 7.43 6.46
CA ALA A 174 5.28 6.35 7.21
C ALA A 174 6.09 6.85 8.42
N ALA A 175 6.96 7.84 8.20
CA ALA A 175 7.72 8.46 9.28
C ALA A 175 6.80 9.12 10.33
N PHE A 176 5.75 9.82 9.87
CA PHE A 176 4.75 10.42 10.76
C PHE A 176 3.99 9.36 11.57
N GLY A 177 3.52 8.28 10.93
CA GLY A 177 2.82 7.19 11.59
C GLY A 177 3.68 6.45 12.61
N ALA A 178 4.95 6.17 12.28
CA ALA A 178 5.90 5.58 13.22
C ALA A 178 6.11 6.47 14.46
N PHE A 179 6.33 7.77 14.25
CA PHE A 179 6.46 8.74 15.33
C PHE A 179 5.21 8.81 16.21
N LEU A 180 4.03 8.91 15.58
CA LEU A 180 2.74 9.01 16.27
C LEU A 180 2.46 7.74 17.09
N ALA A 181 2.72 6.55 16.52
CA ALA A 181 2.56 5.27 17.20
C ALA A 181 3.48 5.16 18.42
N ALA A 182 4.77 5.42 18.23
CA ALA A 182 5.77 5.27 19.27
C ALA A 182 5.59 6.27 20.42
N ARG A 183 5.22 7.52 20.10
CA ARG A 183 5.16 8.60 21.11
C ARG A 183 3.80 8.77 21.76
N TYR A 184 2.70 8.57 21.03
CA TYR A 184 1.37 8.98 21.48
C TYR A 184 0.34 7.84 21.49
N LEU A 185 0.14 7.12 20.36
CA LEU A 185 -0.98 6.18 20.26
C LEU A 185 -0.83 5.01 21.21
N LEU A 186 0.34 4.38 21.26
CA LEU A 186 0.54 3.20 22.11
C LEU A 186 0.48 3.54 23.60
N GLY A 187 0.99 4.71 24.00
CA GLY A 187 0.95 5.16 25.39
C GLY A 187 -0.45 5.63 25.83
N GLY A 188 -1.20 6.26 24.93
CA GLY A 188 -2.52 6.84 25.24
C GLY A 188 -3.70 5.89 25.01
N LEU A 189 -3.69 5.11 23.94
CA LEU A 189 -4.79 4.23 23.53
C LEU A 189 -4.53 2.75 23.86
N GLY A 190 -3.27 2.39 24.07
CA GLY A 190 -2.85 1.00 24.20
C GLY A 190 -2.76 0.27 22.86
N LEU A 191 -2.33 -0.99 22.91
CA LEU A 191 -1.96 -1.77 21.71
C LEU A 191 -3.17 -2.03 20.80
N ARG A 192 -4.30 -2.46 21.39
CA ARG A 192 -5.51 -2.84 20.65
C ARG A 192 -6.17 -1.67 19.94
N ALA A 193 -6.47 -0.60 20.67
CA ALA A 193 -7.09 0.57 20.08
C ALA A 193 -6.18 1.25 19.03
N THR A 194 -4.85 1.19 19.20
CA THR A 194 -3.92 1.68 18.16
C THR A 194 -4.04 0.89 16.85
N ALA A 195 -4.14 -0.46 16.93
CA ALA A 195 -4.41 -1.31 15.77
C ALA A 195 -5.78 -0.99 15.13
N GLU A 196 -6.81 -0.80 15.95
CA GLU A 196 -8.16 -0.50 15.47
C GLU A 196 -8.25 0.88 14.80
N VAL A 197 -7.51 1.88 15.29
CA VAL A 197 -7.39 3.20 14.64
C VAL A 197 -6.73 3.08 13.26
N ALA A 198 -5.63 2.33 13.16
CA ALA A 198 -5.00 2.06 11.86
C ALA A 198 -5.97 1.31 10.93
N ALA A 199 -6.69 0.31 11.44
CA ALA A 199 -7.69 -0.44 10.70
C ALA A 199 -8.81 0.45 10.16
N ALA A 200 -9.38 1.30 11.02
CA ALA A 200 -10.38 2.27 10.63
C ALA A 200 -9.86 3.23 9.55
N LEU A 201 -8.60 3.67 9.65
CA LEU A 201 -7.98 4.53 8.65
C LEU A 201 -7.88 3.82 7.28
N ASN A 202 -7.40 2.58 7.22
CA ASN A 202 -7.34 1.85 5.94
C ASN A 202 -8.73 1.57 5.36
N VAL A 203 -9.70 1.19 6.20
CA VAL A 203 -11.09 1.00 5.74
C VAL A 203 -11.66 2.31 5.18
N PHE A 204 -11.46 3.42 5.89
CA PHE A 204 -11.85 4.75 5.44
C PHE A 204 -11.22 5.09 4.09
N LEU A 205 -9.92 4.86 3.91
CA LEU A 205 -9.22 5.12 2.64
C LEU A 205 -9.77 4.26 1.50
N GLY A 206 -9.99 2.97 1.74
CA GLY A 206 -10.57 2.05 0.76
C GLY A 206 -11.96 2.51 0.30
N VAL A 207 -12.84 2.86 1.24
CA VAL A 207 -14.18 3.38 0.94
C VAL A 207 -14.10 4.73 0.22
N LEU A 208 -13.29 5.67 0.71
CA LEU A 208 -13.11 7.00 0.14
C LEU A 208 -12.68 6.91 -1.32
N VAL A 209 -11.67 6.09 -1.62
CA VAL A 209 -11.18 5.90 -3.00
C VAL A 209 -12.23 5.27 -3.89
N MET A 210 -13.03 4.31 -3.40
CA MET A 210 -14.14 3.75 -4.17
C MET A 210 -15.21 4.80 -4.50
N VAL A 211 -15.55 5.68 -3.56
CA VAL A 211 -16.53 6.76 -3.77
C VAL A 211 -15.98 7.78 -4.78
N LEU A 212 -14.75 8.25 -4.60
CA LEU A 212 -14.10 9.18 -5.52
C LEU A 212 -14.00 8.62 -6.95
N ARG A 213 -13.76 7.31 -7.09
CA ARG A 213 -13.74 6.64 -8.41
C ARG A 213 -15.11 6.61 -9.07
N ARG A 214 -16.20 6.40 -8.31
CA ARG A 214 -17.58 6.38 -8.85
C ARG A 214 -17.98 7.74 -9.39
N GLY A 215 -17.67 8.82 -8.66
CA GLY A 215 -17.97 10.19 -9.12
C GLY A 215 -17.31 10.54 -10.45
N ARG A 216 -16.12 10.00 -10.72
CA ARG A 216 -15.34 10.27 -11.95
C ARG A 216 -15.68 9.36 -13.13
N ARG A 217 -16.40 8.26 -12.92
CA ARG A 217 -16.95 7.43 -14.01
C ARG A 217 -18.27 7.97 -14.55
N GLY A 218 -18.88 8.93 -13.85
CA GLY A 218 -20.16 9.55 -14.22
C GLY A 218 -20.04 10.89 -14.96
N GLU A 219 -18.83 11.37 -15.26
CA GLU A 219 -18.65 12.53 -16.12
C GLU A 219 -18.67 12.05 -17.60
N PRO A 220 -19.59 12.57 -18.44
CA PRO A 220 -19.75 12.16 -19.83
C PRO A 220 -18.56 12.52 -20.72
#